data_AF-A0A0S3AM12-F1
#
_entry.id   AF-A0A0S3AM12-F1
#
_cell.length_a   1.000
_cell.length_b   1.000
_cell.length_c   1.000
_cell.angle_alpha   90.00
_cell.angle_beta   90.00
_cell.angle_gamma   90.00
#
_symmetry.space_group_name_H-M   'P 1'
#
loop_
_entity.id
_entity.type
_entity.pdbx_description
1 polymer ?
#
loop_
_entity_poly.entity_id
_entity_poly.type
_entity_poly.pdbx_seq_one_letter_code
_entity_poly.pdbx_strand_id
1 'polypeptide(L)'
;MHPIVPITMALGVILFFVGIVVQTWLGFRRINRIKLRGKEYQRWHFVFATVGSGVALIMLSVMLPKYITYEPAQDQKAMQPALSGNLKFELESILFSLNLNEDAILKAITRFQTEYQEASQRNDKSTMDILILEIAYRIRTELQNRDYPEHQIEREVEKITNVLRQSTKIENLK
;
A
#
# COMPACT_ATOMS: atom_id res chain seq x y z
N MET A 1 -1.21 -2.69 -4.85
CA MET A 1 -0.96 -3.95 -4.11
C MET A 1 0.14 -4.71 -4.82
N HIS A 2 1.29 -4.96 -4.19
CA HIS A 2 2.39 -5.69 -4.84
C HIS A 2 1.90 -7.10 -5.20
N PRO A 3 1.96 -7.51 -6.49
CA PRO A 3 1.40 -8.79 -6.95
C PRO A 3 2.11 -10.01 -6.34
N ILE A 4 3.27 -9.82 -5.70
CA ILE A 4 4.08 -10.87 -5.08
C ILE A 4 3.40 -11.46 -3.82
N VAL A 5 2.65 -10.65 -3.07
CA VAL A 5 1.99 -11.12 -1.83
C VAL A 5 0.83 -12.09 -2.15
N PRO A 6 -0.09 -11.77 -3.09
CA PRO A 6 -1.08 -12.75 -3.55
C PRO A 6 -0.45 -14.00 -4.18
N ILE A 7 0.64 -13.85 -4.93
CA ILE A 7 1.30 -14.98 -5.63
C ILE A 7 1.91 -15.96 -4.62
N THR A 8 2.62 -15.46 -3.60
CA THR A 8 3.23 -16.32 -2.56
C THR A 8 2.17 -17.00 -1.69
N MET A 9 1.08 -16.31 -1.35
CA MET A 9 -0.06 -16.89 -0.65
C MET A 9 -0.74 -17.98 -1.49
N ALA A 10 -1.02 -17.70 -2.77
CA ALA A 10 -1.63 -18.66 -3.68
C ALA A 10 -0.75 -19.90 -3.88
N LEU A 11 0.57 -19.73 -4.05
CA LEU A 11 1.51 -20.84 -4.15
C LEU A 11 1.53 -21.70 -2.87
N GLY A 12 1.49 -21.08 -1.69
CA GLY A 12 1.42 -21.80 -0.42
C GLY A 12 0.13 -22.63 -0.29
N VAL A 13 -1.01 -22.05 -0.66
CA VAL A 13 -2.31 -22.74 -0.67
C VAL A 13 -2.32 -23.90 -1.67
N ILE A 14 -1.80 -23.70 -2.88
CA ILE A 14 -1.70 -24.76 -3.91
C ILE A 14 -0.84 -25.91 -3.40
N LEU A 15 0.34 -25.63 -2.82
CA LEU A 15 1.22 -26.67 -2.26
C LEU A 15 0.57 -27.43 -1.10
N PHE A 16 -0.19 -26.74 -0.25
CA PHE A 16 -0.93 -27.35 0.86
C PHE A 16 -2.00 -28.33 0.36
N PHE A 17 -2.82 -27.92 -0.62
CA PHE A 17 -3.84 -28.81 -1.20
C PHE A 17 -3.23 -29.98 -1.96
N VAL A 18 -2.14 -29.77 -2.71
CA VAL A 18 -1.41 -30.86 -3.36
C VAL A 18 -0.87 -31.85 -2.32
N GLY A 19 -0.35 -31.35 -1.19
CA GLY A 19 0.08 -32.19 -0.06
C GLY A 19 -1.05 -33.05 0.51
N ILE A 20 -2.23 -32.46 0.75
CA ILE A 20 -3.41 -33.18 1.24
C ILE A 20 -3.90 -34.22 0.22
N VAL A 21 -3.99 -33.87 -1.06
CA VAL A 21 -4.45 -34.80 -2.11
C VAL A 21 -3.49 -35.99 -2.23
N VAL A 22 -2.18 -35.75 -2.24
CA VAL A 22 -1.15 -36.81 -2.27
C VAL A 22 -1.23 -37.68 -1.02
N GLN A 23 -1.41 -37.07 0.16
CA GLN A 23 -1.54 -37.80 1.43
C GLN A 23 -2.78 -38.70 1.45
N THR A 24 -3.91 -38.21 0.94
CA THR A 24 -5.19 -38.91 0.88
C THR A 24 -5.14 -40.04 -0.15
N TRP A 25 -4.58 -39.79 -1.33
CA TRP A 25 -4.44 -40.78 -2.41
C TRP A 25 -3.49 -41.91 -2.05
N LEU A 26 -2.33 -41.61 -1.45
CA LEU A 26 -1.42 -42.62 -0.91
C LEU A 26 -2.06 -43.36 0.29
N GLY A 27 -2.96 -42.71 1.03
CA GLY A 27 -3.68 -43.26 2.19
C GLY A 27 -4.62 -44.34 1.78
N PHE A 28 -5.42 -44.03 0.77
CA PHE A 28 -6.36 -44.96 0.16
C PHE A 28 -5.66 -46.18 -0.46
N ARG A 29 -4.44 -46.00 -1.00
CA ARG A 29 -3.69 -47.07 -1.67
C ARG A 29 -2.86 -47.96 -0.72
N ARG A 30 -2.81 -47.68 0.60
CA ARG A 30 -1.97 -48.38 1.63
C ARG A 30 -0.50 -48.62 1.21
N ILE A 31 0.06 -47.76 0.36
CA ILE A 31 1.44 -47.89 -0.11
C ILE A 31 2.36 -47.24 0.93
N ASN A 32 3.21 -48.03 1.60
CA ASN A 32 4.13 -47.52 2.65
C ASN A 32 5.49 -47.02 2.13
N ARG A 33 5.79 -47.22 0.84
CA ARG A 33 7.06 -46.82 0.20
C ARG A 33 6.81 -46.06 -1.09
N ILE A 34 7.34 -44.86 -1.20
CA ILE A 34 7.27 -44.04 -2.42
C ILE A 34 8.63 -44.14 -3.10
N LYS A 35 8.65 -44.61 -4.35
CA LYS A 35 9.88 -44.74 -5.13
C LYS A 35 10.02 -43.50 -6.00
N LEU A 36 10.95 -42.61 -5.66
CA LEU A 36 11.23 -41.40 -6.43
C LEU A 36 12.70 -41.44 -6.87
N ARG A 37 12.94 -41.34 -8.19
CA ARG A 37 14.31 -41.29 -8.74
C ARG A 37 15.21 -42.47 -8.35
N GLY A 38 14.63 -43.67 -8.24
CA GLY A 38 15.35 -44.91 -7.92
C GLY A 38 15.66 -45.13 -6.42
N LYS A 39 15.41 -44.14 -5.55
CA LYS A 39 15.53 -44.28 -4.10
C LYS A 39 14.16 -44.48 -3.45
N GLU A 40 14.10 -45.40 -2.49
CA GLU A 40 12.90 -45.66 -1.69
C GLU A 40 12.84 -44.68 -0.52
N TYR A 41 11.79 -43.87 -0.48
CA TYR A 41 11.52 -42.95 0.62
C TYR A 41 10.34 -43.45 1.45
N GLN A 42 10.53 -43.48 2.76
CA GLN A 42 9.51 -43.87 3.72
C GLN A 42 8.41 -42.80 3.75
N ARG A 43 7.15 -43.23 3.63
CA ARG A 43 6.00 -42.35 3.39
C ARG A 43 5.87 -41.20 4.38
N TRP A 44 6.15 -41.44 5.66
CA TRP A 44 6.09 -40.43 6.72
C TRP A 44 7.07 -39.28 6.48
N HIS A 45 8.27 -39.57 5.98
CA HIS A 45 9.28 -38.55 5.71
C HIS A 45 8.86 -37.61 4.58
N PHE A 46 8.20 -38.16 3.55
CA PHE A 46 7.67 -37.36 2.44
C PHE A 46 6.53 -36.45 2.88
N VAL A 47 5.60 -36.98 3.68
CA VAL A 47 4.46 -36.20 4.21
C VAL A 47 4.93 -35.10 5.15
N PHE A 48 5.88 -35.39 6.06
CA PHE A 48 6.45 -34.36 6.93
C PHE A 48 7.21 -33.29 6.15
N ALA A 49 7.96 -33.67 5.11
CA ALA A 49 8.69 -32.70 4.28
C ALA A 49 7.75 -31.77 3.49
N THR A 50 6.67 -32.30 2.90
CA THR A 50 5.74 -31.49 2.09
C THR A 50 4.85 -30.61 2.96
N VAL A 51 4.28 -31.16 4.04
CA VAL A 51 3.43 -30.39 4.97
C VAL A 51 4.26 -29.37 5.74
N GLY A 52 5.44 -29.77 6.23
CA GLY A 52 6.37 -28.89 6.93
C GLY A 52 6.85 -27.73 6.05
N SER A 53 7.18 -28.00 4.78
CA SER A 53 7.55 -26.96 3.82
C SER A 53 6.39 -25.99 3.55
N GLY A 54 5.16 -26.49 3.38
CA GLY A 54 3.98 -25.65 3.20
C GLY A 54 3.72 -24.72 4.39
N VAL A 55 3.79 -25.24 5.61
CA VAL A 55 3.61 -24.44 6.84
C VAL A 55 4.74 -23.41 7.00
N ALA A 56 5.99 -23.80 6.74
CA ALA A 56 7.13 -22.89 6.80
C ALA A 56 7.00 -21.74 5.79
N LEU A 57 6.53 -22.01 4.57
CA LEU A 57 6.30 -20.98 3.55
C LEU A 57 5.17 -20.00 3.94
N ILE A 58 4.08 -20.51 4.54
CA ILE A 58 3.00 -19.66 5.07
C ILE A 58 3.52 -18.78 6.21
N MET A 59 4.30 -19.36 7.14
CA MET A 59 4.84 -18.63 8.27
C MET A 59 5.87 -17.57 7.84
N LEU A 60 6.72 -17.89 6.85
CA LEU A 60 7.66 -16.93 6.25
C LEU A 60 6.91 -15.81 5.51
N SER A 61 5.83 -16.12 4.80
CA SER A 61 4.97 -15.13 4.13
C SER A 61 4.31 -14.16 5.12
N VAL A 62 3.89 -14.65 6.29
CA VAL A 62 3.31 -13.82 7.37
C VAL A 62 4.38 -13.02 8.13
N MET A 63 5.64 -13.48 8.16
CA MET A 63 6.73 -12.77 8.82
C MET A 63 7.41 -11.70 7.96
N LEU A 64 7.42 -11.85 6.63
CA LEU A 64 8.02 -10.86 5.72
C LEU A 64 7.48 -9.42 5.94
N PRO A 65 6.18 -9.18 6.16
CA PRO A 65 5.65 -7.84 6.44
C PRO A 65 6.12 -7.22 7.75
N LYS A 66 6.62 -8.03 8.72
CA LYS A 66 7.03 -7.54 10.05
C LYS A 66 8.48 -7.07 10.13
N TYR A 67 9.34 -7.54 9.23
CA TYR A 67 10.77 -7.20 9.22
C TYR A 67 11.18 -6.28 8.08
N ILE A 68 10.31 -6.11 7.09
CA ILE A 68 10.48 -5.10 6.06
C ILE A 68 9.73 -3.86 6.55
N THR A 69 10.44 -2.95 7.22
CA THR A 69 10.01 -1.54 7.26
C THR A 69 9.70 -1.19 5.81
N TYR A 70 8.44 -0.83 5.55
CA TYR A 70 7.98 -0.46 4.23
C TYR A 70 8.83 0.72 3.74
N GLU A 71 9.89 0.42 3.00
CA GLU A 71 10.52 1.35 2.09
C GLU A 71 9.79 1.16 0.76
N PRO A 72 9.03 2.15 0.28
CA PRO A 72 8.36 2.03 -1.01
C PRO A 72 9.41 1.74 -2.08
N ALA A 73 9.12 0.76 -2.93
CA ALA A 73 9.99 0.31 -4.00
C ALA A 73 10.53 1.52 -4.79
N GLN A 74 11.85 1.54 -4.92
CA GLN A 74 12.65 2.52 -5.66
C GLN A 74 12.43 2.49 -7.19
N ASP A 75 11.28 1.98 -7.65
CA ASP A 75 10.81 2.02 -9.04
C ASP A 75 9.86 3.22 -9.30
N GLN A 76 9.62 4.09 -8.33
CA GLN A 76 8.84 5.33 -8.50
C GLN A 76 9.64 6.47 -9.15
N LYS A 77 10.57 6.18 -10.06
CA LYS A 77 11.35 7.23 -10.74
C LYS A 77 10.56 8.00 -11.81
N ALA A 78 9.24 7.83 -11.90
CA ALA A 78 8.41 8.53 -12.89
C ALA A 78 6.96 8.79 -12.44
N MET A 79 6.71 8.97 -11.14
CA MET A 79 5.42 9.52 -10.69
C MET A 79 5.70 10.70 -9.75
N GLN A 80 6.45 11.67 -10.26
CA GLN A 80 6.36 13.00 -9.71
C GLN A 80 4.91 13.45 -9.90
N PRO A 81 4.21 13.90 -8.85
CA PRO A 81 2.89 14.48 -9.01
C PRO A 81 3.08 15.66 -9.97
N ALA A 82 2.56 15.54 -11.19
CA ALA A 82 2.65 16.57 -12.21
C ALA A 82 1.61 17.65 -11.88
N LEU A 83 1.75 18.29 -10.72
CA LEU A 83 1.17 19.60 -10.48
C LEU A 83 1.54 20.46 -11.69
N SER A 84 0.53 20.99 -12.39
CA SER A 84 0.81 21.99 -13.41
C SER A 84 1.58 23.13 -12.75
N GLY A 85 2.62 23.65 -13.41
CA GLY A 85 3.55 24.60 -12.79
C GLY A 85 2.87 25.80 -12.13
N ASN A 86 1.70 26.20 -12.66
CA ASN A 86 0.85 27.24 -12.08
C ASN A 86 0.25 26.85 -10.71
N LEU A 87 -0.35 25.66 -10.59
CA LEU A 87 -0.94 25.17 -9.35
C LEU A 87 0.12 24.88 -8.28
N LYS A 88 1.31 24.41 -8.70
CA LYS A 88 2.45 24.24 -7.78
C LYS A 88 2.86 25.58 -7.17
N PHE A 89 3.02 26.59 -8.03
CA PHE A 89 3.41 27.93 -7.60
C PHE A 89 2.35 28.58 -6.71
N GLU A 90 1.07 28.43 -7.03
CA GLU A 90 -0.02 28.93 -6.22
C GLU A 90 -0.05 28.27 -4.83
N LEU A 91 0.10 26.95 -4.77
CA LEU A 91 0.17 26.21 -3.51
C LEU A 91 1.38 26.65 -2.67
N GLU A 92 2.56 26.73 -3.29
CA GLU A 92 3.80 27.14 -2.63
C GLU A 92 3.71 28.58 -2.10
N SER A 93 3.10 29.48 -2.87
CA SER A 93 2.83 30.86 -2.45
C SER A 93 1.86 30.93 -1.27
N ILE A 94 0.77 30.16 -1.29
CA ILE A 94 -0.20 30.12 -0.19
C ILE A 94 0.46 29.56 1.08
N LEU A 95 1.16 28.42 0.98
CA LEU A 95 1.84 27.81 2.13
C LEU A 95 2.91 28.74 2.71
N PHE A 96 3.69 29.41 1.86
CA PHE A 96 4.68 30.39 2.31
C PHE A 96 4.03 31.58 3.02
N SER A 97 2.93 32.12 2.46
CA SER A 97 2.20 33.25 3.07
C SER A 97 1.59 32.91 4.43
N LEU A 98 1.21 31.65 4.63
CA LEU A 98 0.62 31.13 5.87
C LEU A 98 1.67 30.59 6.85
N ASN A 99 2.96 30.69 6.51
CA ASN A 99 4.06 30.11 7.27
C ASN A 99 3.86 28.61 7.54
N LEU A 100 3.32 27.87 6.56
CA LEU A 100 3.05 26.43 6.58
C LEU A 100 4.10 25.63 5.77
N ASN A 101 5.30 26.19 5.59
CA ASN A 101 6.40 25.60 4.82
C ASN A 101 7.23 24.57 5.60
N GLU A 102 6.71 24.06 6.72
CA GLU A 102 7.38 23.04 7.51
C GLU A 102 7.38 21.67 6.80
N ASP A 103 8.46 20.92 7.01
CA ASP A 103 8.66 19.59 6.43
C ASP A 103 7.49 18.64 6.72
N ALA A 104 6.85 18.76 7.88
CA ALA A 104 5.71 17.93 8.27
C ALA A 104 4.49 18.14 7.35
N ILE A 105 4.19 19.40 7.00
CA ILE A 105 3.06 19.74 6.12
C ILE A 105 3.38 19.45 4.68
N LEU A 106 4.60 19.77 4.22
CA LEU A 106 5.05 19.42 2.86
C LEU A 106 5.01 17.90 2.63
N LYS A 107 5.40 17.10 3.63
CA LYS A 107 5.30 15.64 3.58
C LYS A 107 3.84 15.18 3.55
N ALA A 108 2.97 15.77 4.34
CA ALA A 108 1.54 15.44 4.34
C ALA A 108 0.87 15.78 3.01
N ILE A 109 1.20 16.92 2.41
CA ILE A 109 0.71 17.36 1.09
C ILE A 109 1.22 16.42 0.00
N THR A 110 2.50 16.08 0.02
CA THR A 110 3.08 15.13 -0.96
C THR A 110 2.39 13.77 -0.87
N ARG A 111 2.18 13.28 0.35
CA ARG A 111 1.46 12.03 0.61
C ARG A 111 0.01 12.10 0.12
N PHE A 112 -0.70 13.19 0.44
CA PHE A 112 -2.06 13.43 -0.05
C PHE A 112 -2.11 13.38 -1.58
N GLN A 113 -1.19 14.05 -2.28
CA GLN A 113 -1.18 14.07 -3.74
C GLN A 113 -1.04 12.66 -4.34
N THR A 114 -0.10 11.87 -3.82
CA THR A 114 0.11 10.49 -4.29
C THR A 114 -1.11 9.61 -3.99
N GLU A 115 -1.60 9.60 -2.75
CA GLU A 115 -2.72 8.74 -2.34
C GLU A 115 -4.04 9.15 -3.01
N TYR A 116 -4.27 10.45 -3.18
CA TYR A 116 -5.47 10.99 -3.84
C TYR A 116 -5.46 10.68 -5.34
N GLN A 117 -4.29 10.76 -6.00
CA GLN A 117 -4.14 10.37 -7.39
C GLN A 117 -4.41 8.86 -7.57
N GLU A 118 -3.85 8.01 -6.70
CA GLU A 118 -4.15 6.57 -6.72
C GLU A 118 -5.64 6.27 -6.50
N ALA A 119 -6.28 6.93 -5.54
CA ALA A 119 -7.70 6.76 -5.26
C ALA A 119 -8.57 7.25 -6.44
N SER A 120 -8.20 8.37 -7.05
CA SER A 120 -8.86 8.91 -8.25
C SER A 120 -8.77 7.94 -9.43
N GLN A 121 -7.62 7.31 -9.67
CA GLN A 121 -7.46 6.32 -10.74
C GLN A 121 -8.30 5.07 -10.50
N ARG A 122 -8.52 4.70 -9.24
CA ARG A 122 -9.38 3.58 -8.83
C ARG A 122 -10.86 3.97 -8.74
N ASN A 123 -11.20 5.24 -9.01
CA ASN A 123 -12.54 5.81 -8.82
C ASN A 123 -13.10 5.55 -7.40
N ASP A 124 -12.22 5.50 -6.41
CA ASP A 124 -12.57 5.26 -5.00
C ASP A 124 -12.94 6.58 -4.31
N LYS A 125 -14.19 6.98 -4.49
CA LYS A 125 -14.74 8.21 -3.92
C LYS A 125 -14.62 8.25 -2.40
N SER A 126 -14.80 7.11 -1.72
CA SER A 126 -14.75 7.07 -0.25
C SER A 126 -13.35 7.43 0.25
N THR A 127 -12.32 6.85 -0.36
CA THR A 127 -10.94 7.15 -0.01
C THR A 127 -10.57 8.60 -0.34
N MET A 128 -11.03 9.12 -1.49
CA MET A 128 -10.83 10.52 -1.86
C MET A 128 -11.44 11.49 -0.84
N ASP A 129 -12.68 11.25 -0.41
CA ASP A 129 -13.38 12.09 0.56
C ASP A 129 -12.67 12.07 1.94
N ILE A 130 -12.16 10.92 2.37
CA ILE A 130 -11.39 10.77 3.61
C ILE A 130 -10.07 11.53 3.52
N LEU A 131 -9.34 11.40 2.41
CA LEU A 131 -8.06 12.10 2.22
C LEU A 131 -8.24 13.62 2.24
N ILE A 132 -9.33 14.13 1.65
CA ILE A 132 -9.70 15.55 1.70
C ILE A 132 -9.94 15.98 3.15
N LEU A 133 -10.66 15.17 3.92
CA LEU A 133 -10.94 15.48 5.32
C LEU A 133 -9.65 15.49 6.16
N GLU A 134 -8.76 14.52 5.96
CA GLU A 134 -7.49 14.45 6.71
C GLU A 134 -6.61 15.67 6.44
N ILE A 135 -6.41 16.03 5.16
CA ILE A 135 -5.54 17.15 4.83
C ILE A 135 -6.12 18.49 5.31
N ALA A 136 -7.44 18.67 5.21
CA ALA A 136 -8.14 19.84 5.73
C ALA A 136 -7.99 19.95 7.25
N TYR A 137 -8.17 18.84 7.97
CA TYR A 137 -8.00 18.79 9.42
C TYR A 137 -6.57 19.12 9.85
N ARG A 138 -5.56 18.57 9.16
CA ARG A 138 -4.14 18.86 9.43
C ARG A 138 -3.83 20.35 9.21
N ILE A 139 -4.22 20.92 8.07
CA ILE A 139 -3.99 22.34 7.77
C ILE A 139 -4.66 23.22 8.83
N ARG A 140 -5.91 22.91 9.18
CA ARG A 140 -6.64 23.62 10.24
C ARG A 140 -5.88 23.59 11.57
N THR A 141 -5.42 22.40 11.97
CA THR A 141 -4.68 22.20 13.23
C THR A 141 -3.38 23.02 13.22
N GLU A 142 -2.65 23.03 12.12
CA GLU A 142 -1.42 23.82 12.01
C GLU A 142 -1.67 25.32 12.04
N LEU A 143 -2.75 25.80 11.41
CA LEU A 143 -3.13 27.21 11.49
C LEU A 143 -3.55 27.59 12.91
N GLN A 144 -4.28 26.72 13.61
CA GLN A 144 -4.65 26.94 15.01
C GLN A 144 -3.42 26.96 15.93
N ASN A 145 -2.47 26.04 15.74
CA ASN A 145 -1.22 25.98 16.51
C ASN A 145 -0.34 27.24 16.35
N ARG A 146 -0.55 28.01 15.28
CA ARG A 146 0.16 29.25 14.97
C ARG A 146 -0.62 30.51 15.37
N ASP A 147 -1.66 30.36 16.19
CA ASP A 147 -2.55 31.44 16.62
C ASP A 147 -3.18 32.21 15.44
N TYR A 148 -3.41 31.54 14.31
CA TYR A 148 -4.04 32.17 13.14
C TYR A 148 -5.50 32.54 13.47
N PRO A 149 -6.04 33.65 12.94
CA PRO A 149 -7.39 34.09 13.30
C PRO A 149 -8.46 33.05 12.93
N GLU A 150 -9.20 32.51 13.92
CA GLU A 150 -10.17 31.42 13.71
C GLU A 150 -11.19 31.69 12.59
N HIS A 151 -11.61 32.94 12.46
CA HIS A 151 -12.56 33.38 11.43
C HIS A 151 -12.02 33.31 10.00
N GLN A 152 -10.70 33.18 9.82
CA GLN A 152 -10.02 33.06 8.52
C GLN A 152 -9.53 31.64 8.24
N ILE A 153 -9.37 30.81 9.27
CA ILE A 153 -8.82 29.45 9.14
C ILE A 153 -9.63 28.63 8.13
N GLU A 154 -10.96 28.61 8.24
CA GLU A 154 -11.80 27.79 7.34
C GLU A 154 -11.66 28.21 5.88
N ARG A 155 -11.54 29.53 5.63
CA ARG A 155 -11.35 30.08 4.28
C ARG A 155 -10.01 29.66 3.69
N GLU A 156 -8.94 29.71 4.47
CA GLU A 156 -7.60 29.32 4.00
C GLU A 156 -7.50 27.79 3.81
N VAL A 157 -8.11 27.01 4.70
CA VAL A 157 -8.23 25.54 4.56
C VAL A 157 -8.96 25.18 3.27
N GLU A 158 -10.09 25.82 2.99
CA GLU A 158 -10.86 25.59 1.76
C GLU A 158 -10.04 25.96 0.51
N LYS A 159 -9.32 27.09 0.54
CA LYS A 159 -8.46 27.54 -0.56
C LYS A 159 -7.35 26.54 -0.88
N ILE A 160 -6.62 26.07 0.14
CA ILE A 160 -5.56 25.06 -0.04
C ILE A 160 -6.16 23.74 -0.54
N THR A 161 -7.27 23.29 0.05
CA THR A 161 -7.92 22.03 -0.31
C THR A 161 -8.43 22.05 -1.76
N ASN A 162 -8.95 23.19 -2.23
CA ASN A 162 -9.39 23.35 -3.62
C ASN A 162 -8.23 23.31 -4.62
N VAL A 163 -7.10 23.95 -4.32
CA VAL A 163 -5.87 23.89 -5.13
C VAL A 163 -5.36 22.44 -5.21
N LEU A 164 -5.33 21.75 -4.07
CA LEU A 164 -4.95 20.34 -4.00
C LEU A 164 -5.88 19.44 -4.81
N ARG A 165 -7.20 19.65 -4.76
CA ARG A 165 -8.19 18.89 -5.55
C ARG A 165 -8.06 19.15 -7.07
N GLN A 166 -7.77 20.38 -7.46
CA GLN A 166 -7.62 20.76 -8.87
C GLN A 166 -6.35 20.17 -9.48
N SER A 167 -5.27 20.07 -8.70
CA SER A 167 -3.99 19.49 -9.16
C SER A 167 -4.14 18.09 -9.78
N THR A 168 -5.07 17.29 -9.27
CA THR A 168 -5.31 15.90 -9.72
C THR A 168 -6.34 15.77 -10.84
N LYS A 169 -7.18 16.80 -11.08
CA LYS A 169 -8.21 16.77 -12.13
C LYS A 169 -7.63 17.07 -13.51
N ILE A 170 -6.57 17.88 -13.58
CA ILE A 170 -5.93 18.29 -14.84
C ILE A 170 -5.12 17.13 -15.45
N GLU A 171 -4.61 16.21 -14.62
CA GLU A 171 -3.87 15.04 -15.10
C GLU A 171 -4.77 13.98 -15.76
N ASN A 172 -6.04 13.86 -15.35
CA ASN A 172 -6.99 12.91 -15.95
C ASN A 172 -7.59 13.37 -17.29
N LEU A 173 -7.27 14.59 -17.74
CA LEU A 173 -7.81 15.19 -18.97
C LEU A 173 -6.79 15.25 -20.11
N LYS A 174 -5.59 14.71 -19.90
CA LYS A 174 -4.49 14.69 -20.86
C LYS A 174 -4.06 13.27 -21.17
#